data_AF-A0A958R8A7-F1
#
_entry.id   AF-A0A958R8A7-F1
#
_cell.length_a   1.000
_cell.length_b   1.000
_cell.length_c   1.000
_cell.angle_alpha   90.00
_cell.angle_beta   90.00
_cell.angle_gamma   90.00
#
_symmetry.space_group_name_H-M   'P 1'
#
loop_
_entity.id
_entity.type
_entity.pdbx_description
1 polymer ?
#
loop_
_entity_poly.entity_id
_entity_poly.type
_entity_poly.pdbx_seq_one_letter_code
_entity_poly.pdbx_strand_id
1 'polypeptide(L)'
;LEGAEFLRRFCLHILPPGFRRMRHYGILSNFHKARALHAARIALKVEPAQPAQKLEPAVQWEKVLEQYLGRNPRDCPHCGAKDTILMVAVIPPSCRDPPAPAIQAAQFL
;
A
#
# COMPACT_ATOMS: atom_id res chain seq x y z
N LEU A 1 9.18 -21.56 -3.90
CA LEU A 1 7.86 -22.22 -4.01
C LEU A 1 7.99 -23.32 -5.04
N GLU A 2 7.49 -24.52 -4.74
CA GLU A 2 7.38 -25.58 -5.74
C GLU A 2 6.42 -25.13 -6.85
N GLY A 3 6.66 -25.57 -8.10
CA GLY A 3 5.91 -25.09 -9.27
C GLY A 3 4.39 -25.26 -9.14
N ALA A 4 3.94 -26.37 -8.56
CA ALA A 4 2.53 -26.65 -8.33
C ALA A 4 1.86 -25.66 -7.38
N GLU A 5 2.54 -25.28 -6.29
CA GLU A 5 2.02 -24.34 -5.30
C GLU A 5 2.00 -22.89 -5.85
N PHE A 6 2.96 -22.53 -6.71
CA PHE A 6 2.91 -21.27 -7.44
C PHE A 6 1.69 -21.20 -8.37
N LEU A 7 1.47 -22.24 -9.18
CA LEU A 7 0.32 -22.33 -10.10
C LEU A 7 -1.01 -22.28 -9.33
N ARG A 8 -1.12 -23.01 -8.22
CA ARG A 8 -2.32 -22.97 -7.36
C ARG A 8 -2.61 -21.55 -6.86
N ARG A 9 -1.61 -20.85 -6.32
CA ARG A 9 -1.76 -19.47 -5.84
C ARG A 9 -2.08 -18.49 -6.97
N PHE A 10 -1.44 -18.66 -8.12
CA PHE A 10 -1.69 -17.83 -9.30
C PHE A 10 -3.15 -17.95 -9.78
N CYS A 11 -3.68 -19.18 -9.85
CA CYS A 11 -5.06 -19.43 -10.26
C CYS A 11 -6.10 -18.79 -9.33
N LEU A 12 -5.80 -18.59 -8.04
CA LEU A 12 -6.69 -17.87 -7.10
C LEU A 12 -6.85 -16.39 -7.45
N HIS A 13 -5.92 -15.80 -8.22
CA HIS A 13 -6.01 -14.41 -8.68
C HIS A 13 -6.72 -14.26 -10.04
N ILE A 14 -7.01 -15.37 -10.73
CA ILE A 14 -7.74 -15.37 -11.98
C ILE A 14 -9.24 -15.33 -11.66
N LEU A 15 -9.95 -14.36 -12.22
CA LEU A 15 -11.39 -14.26 -12.05
C LEU A 15 -12.07 -15.42 -12.82
N PRO A 16 -12.91 -16.26 -12.17
CA PRO A 16 -13.56 -17.36 -12.86
C PRO A 16 -14.51 -16.87 -13.97
N PRO A 17 -14.75 -17.69 -15.01
CA PRO A 17 -15.70 -17.34 -16.07
C PRO A 17 -17.09 -17.08 -15.50
N GLY A 18 -17.80 -16.12 -16.07
CA GLY A 18 -19.13 -15.68 -15.61
C GLY A 18 -19.10 -14.63 -14.49
N PHE A 19 -17.96 -14.41 -13.83
CA PHE A 19 -17.80 -13.32 -12.87
C PHE A 19 -17.30 -12.05 -13.56
N ARG A 20 -17.90 -10.90 -13.24
CA ARG A 20 -17.43 -9.59 -13.65
C ARG A 20 -16.75 -8.88 -12.49
N ARG A 21 -15.61 -8.24 -12.76
CA ARG A 21 -14.94 -7.41 -11.76
C ARG A 21 -15.80 -6.17 -11.50
N MET A 22 -16.38 -6.07 -10.30
CA MET A 22 -17.19 -4.90 -9.91
C MET A 22 -16.28 -3.67 -9.79
N ARG A 23 -16.52 -2.68 -10.65
CA ARG A 23 -15.96 -1.35 -10.52
C ARG A 23 -16.94 -0.51 -9.71
N HIS A 24 -16.46 0.09 -8.63
CA HIS A 24 -17.29 0.97 -7.79
C HIS A 24 -17.37 2.35 -8.44
N TYR A 25 -18.59 2.85 -8.63
CA TYR A 25 -18.87 4.18 -9.19
C TYR A 25 -19.63 5.05 -8.17
N GLY A 26 -19.78 6.33 -8.48
CA GLY A 26 -20.48 7.29 -7.62
C GLY A 26 -19.81 7.43 -6.25
N ILE A 27 -20.59 7.28 -5.18
CA ILE A 27 -20.13 7.48 -3.80
C ILE A 27 -19.08 6.47 -3.33
N LEU A 28 -18.96 5.30 -3.97
CA LEU A 28 -17.97 4.27 -3.64
C LEU A 28 -16.75 4.28 -4.57
N SER A 29 -16.68 5.20 -5.55
CA SER A 29 -15.53 5.31 -6.44
C SER A 29 -14.26 5.70 -5.67
N ASN A 30 -13.08 5.27 -6.11
CA ASN A 30 -11.84 5.53 -5.36
C ASN A 30 -11.61 7.02 -5.07
N PHE A 31 -11.93 7.89 -6.04
CA PHE A 31 -11.78 9.34 -5.92
C PHE A 31 -12.78 9.98 -4.94
N HIS A 32 -14.03 9.51 -4.91
CA HIS A 32 -15.06 10.11 -4.06
C HIS A 32 -15.27 9.41 -2.72
N LYS A 33 -14.86 8.15 -2.59
CA LYS A 33 -15.18 7.26 -1.46
C LYS A 33 -14.84 7.88 -0.11
N ALA A 34 -13.67 8.48 0.04
CA ALA A 34 -13.27 9.10 1.30
C ALA A 34 -14.22 10.23 1.71
N ARG A 35 -14.45 11.20 0.82
CA ARG A 35 -15.31 12.36 1.07
C ARG A 35 -16.79 11.97 1.21
N ALA A 36 -17.29 11.12 0.31
CA ALA A 36 -18.68 10.74 0.25
C ALA A 36 -19.09 9.85 1.45
N LEU A 37 -18.25 8.89 1.85
CA LEU A 37 -18.53 8.07 3.03
C LEU A 37 -18.47 8.87 4.32
N HIS A 38 -17.56 9.85 4.42
CA HIS A 38 -17.52 10.74 5.57
C HIS A 38 -18.81 11.56 5.69
N ALA A 39 -19.24 12.19 4.59
CA ALA A 39 -20.51 12.93 4.55
C ALA A 39 -21.72 12.04 4.88
N ALA A 40 -21.77 10.81 4.35
CA ALA A 40 -22.83 9.87 4.64
C ALA A 40 -22.89 9.47 6.13
N ARG A 41 -21.74 9.23 6.77
CA ARG A 41 -21.68 8.92 8.21
C ARG A 41 -22.19 10.07 9.07
N ILE A 42 -21.81 11.31 8.76
CA ILE A 42 -22.32 12.51 9.44
C ILE A 42 -23.84 12.59 9.30
N ALA A 43 -24.36 12.44 8.07
CA ALA A 43 -25.80 12.50 7.82
C ALA A 43 -26.58 11.40 8.57
N LEU A 44 -25.98 10.22 8.71
CA LEU A 44 -26.55 9.09 9.44
C LEU A 44 -26.30 9.15 10.97
N LYS A 45 -25.63 10.19 11.48
CA LYS A 45 -25.23 10.31 12.90
C LYS A 45 -24.44 9.10 13.41
N VAL A 46 -23.64 8.49 12.54
CA VAL A 46 -22.74 7.40 12.88
C VAL A 46 -21.37 7.99 13.19
N GLU A 47 -20.79 7.59 14.31
CA GLU A 47 -19.43 7.99 14.69
C GLU A 47 -18.45 7.73 13.53
N PRO A 48 -17.65 8.72 13.13
CA PRO A 48 -16.68 8.53 12.06
C PRO A 48 -15.71 7.42 12.47
N ALA A 49 -15.59 6.41 11.61
CA ALA A 49 -14.55 5.40 11.77
C ALA A 49 -13.20 6.12 11.90
N GLN A 50 -12.47 5.87 12.99
CA GLN A 50 -11.13 6.42 13.17
C GLN A 50 -10.32 6.06 11.93
N PRO A 51 -9.73 7.05 11.22
CA PRO A 51 -8.83 6.73 10.14
C PRO A 51 -7.73 5.84 10.73
N ALA A 52 -7.48 4.68 10.11
CA ALA A 52 -6.36 3.84 10.50
C ALA A 52 -5.13 4.74 10.59
N GLN A 53 -4.46 4.74 11.74
CA GLN A 53 -3.31 5.60 11.99
C GLN A 53 -2.31 5.37 10.85
N LYS A 54 -2.20 6.33 9.93
CA LYS A 54 -1.13 6.34 8.95
C LYS A 54 0.14 6.61 9.73
N LEU A 55 0.93 5.57 9.95
CA LEU A 55 2.32 5.73 10.38
C LEU A 55 3.02 6.68 9.40
N GLU A 56 3.87 7.56 9.92
CA GLU A 56 4.67 8.49 9.13
C GLU A 56 5.44 7.74 8.02
N PRO A 57 5.40 8.19 6.75
CA PRO A 57 5.90 7.44 5.60
C PRO A 57 7.37 7.03 5.70
N ALA A 58 8.19 7.88 6.33
CA ALA A 58 9.64 7.66 6.45
C ALA A 58 10.01 6.50 7.39
N VAL A 59 9.16 6.16 8.36
CA VAL A 59 9.40 5.10 9.37
C VAL A 59 8.71 3.78 8.98
N GLN A 60 7.96 3.79 7.87
CA GLN A 60 7.00 2.73 7.55
C GLN A 60 7.63 1.50 6.88
N TRP A 61 8.49 1.69 5.88
CA TRP A 61 8.88 0.55 5.03
C TRP A 61 9.83 -0.43 5.74
N GLU A 62 10.79 0.07 6.54
CA GLU A 62 11.73 -0.78 7.28
C GLU A 62 10.99 -1.66 8.27
N LYS A 63 10.15 -1.07 9.12
CA LYS A 63 9.35 -1.79 10.11
C LYS A 63 8.35 -2.76 9.48
N VAL A 64 7.71 -2.36 8.38
CA VAL A 64 6.78 -3.23 7.65
C VAL A 64 7.53 -4.43 7.08
N LEU A 65 8.68 -4.22 6.45
CA LEU A 65 9.48 -5.33 5.94
C LEU A 65 10.04 -6.21 7.04
N GLU A 66 10.45 -5.65 8.19
CA GLU A 66 10.85 -6.44 9.36
C GLU A 66 9.73 -7.38 9.82
N GLN A 67 8.50 -6.89 9.91
CA GLN A 67 7.33 -7.69 10.28
C GLN A 67 7.06 -8.83 9.29
N TYR A 68 7.18 -8.58 7.99
CA TYR A 68 6.91 -9.59 6.97
C TYR A 68 8.06 -10.58 6.78
N LEU A 69 9.31 -10.12 6.87
CA LEU A 69 10.50 -10.93 6.60
C LEU A 69 11.05 -11.62 7.85
N GLY A 70 10.68 -11.17 9.05
CA GLY A 70 11.21 -11.65 10.32
C GLY A 70 12.71 -11.36 10.51
N ARG A 71 13.27 -10.45 9.72
CA ARG A 71 14.69 -10.02 9.77
C ARG A 71 14.82 -8.55 9.35
N ASN A 72 15.90 -7.90 9.73
CA ASN A 72 16.16 -6.53 9.30
C ASN A 72 16.39 -6.48 7.77
N PRO A 73 15.71 -5.60 7.01
CA PRO A 73 15.87 -5.47 5.56
C PRO A 73 17.28 -5.09 5.10
N ARG A 74 18.09 -4.54 6.00
CA ARG A 74 19.49 -4.20 5.74
C ARG A 74 20.45 -5.38 5.95
N ASP A 75 19.98 -6.48 6.51
CA ASP A 75 20.79 -7.69 6.71
C ASP A 75 20.84 -8.54 5.44
N CYS A 76 22.03 -9.03 5.10
CA CYS A 76 22.21 -9.87 3.91
C CYS A 76 21.61 -11.27 4.13
N PRO A 77 20.62 -11.71 3.33
CA PRO A 77 20.01 -13.03 3.49
C PRO A 77 20.94 -14.20 3.10
N HIS A 78 22.06 -13.91 2.43
CA HIS A 78 22.99 -14.93 1.95
C HIS A 78 24.11 -15.23 2.96
N CYS A 79 24.70 -14.19 3.56
CA CYS A 79 25.84 -14.34 4.47
C CYS A 79 25.54 -13.96 5.92
N GLY A 80 24.38 -13.38 6.23
CA GLY A 80 24.02 -12.94 7.58
C GLY A 80 24.77 -11.69 8.07
N ALA A 81 25.52 -11.02 7.20
CA ALA A 81 26.15 -9.75 7.54
C ALA A 81 25.08 -8.70 7.88
N LYS A 82 25.27 -8.01 9.01
CA LYS A 82 24.33 -7.01 9.52
C LYS A 82 24.54 -5.67 8.82
N ASP A 83 23.45 -4.97 8.53
CA ASP A 83 23.46 -3.59 8.06
C ASP A 83 24.33 -3.34 6.78
N THR A 84 24.35 -4.31 5.87
CA THR A 84 25.23 -4.29 4.69
C THR A 84 24.51 -3.90 3.40
N ILE A 85 23.18 -4.03 3.35
CA ILE A 85 22.40 -3.67 2.16
C ILE A 85 22.18 -2.17 2.11
N LEU A 86 22.62 -1.54 1.01
CA LEU A 86 22.53 -0.11 0.76
C LEU A 86 21.58 0.19 -0.41
N MET A 87 20.92 1.34 -0.36
CA MET A 87 20.09 1.83 -1.47
C MET A 87 20.99 2.37 -2.57
N VAL A 88 20.96 1.73 -3.75
CA VAL A 88 21.82 2.11 -4.89
C VAL A 88 21.16 3.14 -5.80
N ALA A 89 19.84 3.06 -5.97
CA ALA A 89 19.09 3.98 -6.83
C ALA A 89 17.63 4.08 -6.40
N VAL A 90 17.04 5.24 -6.66
CA VAL A 90 15.59 5.46 -6.61
C VAL A 90 15.09 5.40 -8.05
N ILE A 91 14.11 4.54 -8.31
CA ILE A 91 13.48 4.44 -9.64
C ILE A 91 12.58 5.66 -9.81
N PRO A 92 12.81 6.52 -10.83
CA PRO A 92 12.00 7.71 -11.03
C PRO A 92 10.58 7.35 -11.45
N PRO A 93 9.57 8.19 -11.13
CA PRO A 93 8.20 7.94 -11.52
C PRO A 93 8.06 7.95 -13.05
N SER A 94 7.43 6.90 -13.57
CA SER A 94 7.05 6.73 -14.97
C SER A 94 5.73 7.46 -15.30
N CYS A 95 5.41 7.63 -16.59
CA CYS A 95 4.21 8.34 -17.05
C CYS A 95 2.88 7.74 -16.56
N ARG A 96 2.88 6.54 -15.98
CA ARG A 96 1.70 5.85 -15.43
C ARG A 96 1.68 5.80 -13.91
N ASP A 97 2.68 6.36 -13.25
CA ASP A 97 2.67 6.42 -11.79
C ASP A 97 1.67 7.47 -11.30
N PRO A 98 1.04 7.25 -10.14
CA PRO A 98 0.16 8.25 -9.55
C PRO A 98 0.93 9.57 -9.36
N PRO A 99 0.26 10.73 -9.53
CA PRO A 99 0.91 12.02 -9.35
C PRO A 99 1.54 12.08 -7.96
N ALA A 100 2.78 12.56 -7.89
CA ALA A 100 3.46 12.76 -6.62
C ALA A 100 2.55 13.60 -5.69
N PRO A 101 2.38 13.21 -4.42
CA PRO A 101 1.63 14.02 -3.48
C PRO A 101 2.29 15.41 -3.43
N ALA A 102 1.48 16.47 -3.46
CA ALA A 102 1.97 17.82 -3.33
C ALA A 102 2.74 17.93 -2.01
N ILE A 103 4.07 18.06 -2.10
CA ILE A 103 4.89 18.40 -0.94
C ILE A 103 4.45 19.80 -0.55
N GLN A 104 3.63 19.92 0.51
CA GLN A 104 3.47 21.21 1.17
C GLN A 104 4.85 21.56 1.71
N ALA A 105 5.48 22.55 1.08
CA ALA A 105 6.71 23.13 1.61
C ALA A 105 6.42 23.52 3.06
N ALA A 106 7.06 22.82 4.00
CA ALA A 106 7.13 23.27 5.37
C ALA A 106 7.81 24.64 5.32
N GLN A 107 7.02 25.70 5.44
CA GLN A 107 7.52 27.03 5.74
C GLN A 107 8.10 26.94 7.16
N PHE A 108 9.39 26.64 7.23
CA PHE A 108 10.19 26.97 8.40
C PHE A 108 10.30 28.49 8.43
N LEU A 109 9.52 29.12 9.30
CA LEU A 109 9.87 30.39 9.95
C LEU A 109 10.41 30.04 11.34
#